data_AF-A0ABD0QQK9-F1
#
_entry.id   AF-A0ABD0QQK9-F1
#
_cell.length_a   1.000
_cell.length_b   1.000
_cell.length_c   1.000
_cell.angle_alpha   90.00
_cell.angle_beta   90.00
_cell.angle_gamma   90.00
#
_symmetry.space_group_name_H-M   'P 1'
#
loop_
_entity.id
_entity.type
_entity.pdbx_description
1 polymer ?
#
loop_
_entity_poly.entity_id
_entity_poly.type
_entity_poly.pdbx_seq_one_letter_code
_entity_poly.pdbx_strand_id
1 'polypeptide(L)'
;VGGYGRYNRIITLFSWFPNFAVSLNLFSDVFFTLIPESYHCKPDLALLPPSSLLGNLSRQAYLNLTIPWQKGSEFSHCELYKYPVNISNYTENVPRDVVPCTRGWEYGKPAGLQTNLVTE
;
A
#
# COMPACT_ATOMS: atom_id res chain seq x y z
N VAL A 1 -53.07 -31.45 3.56
CA VAL A 1 -51.62 -31.55 3.88
C VAL A 1 -50.86 -30.86 2.75
N GLY A 2 -50.36 -29.65 3.02
CA GLY A 2 -49.86 -28.71 2.01
C GLY A 2 -48.44 -29.03 1.55
N GLY A 3 -48.31 -29.54 0.32
CA GLY A 3 -47.03 -29.74 -0.34
C GLY A 3 -46.47 -28.44 -0.91
N TYR A 4 -45.16 -28.24 -0.77
CA TYR A 4 -44.43 -27.15 -1.41
C TYR A 4 -44.62 -27.24 -2.94
N GLY A 5 -45.35 -26.29 -3.53
CA GLY A 5 -45.54 -26.21 -4.98
C GLY A 5 -44.20 -26.03 -5.72
N ARG A 6 -44.14 -26.43 -7.00
CA ARG A 6 -42.93 -26.31 -7.84
C ARG A 6 -42.34 -24.89 -7.81
N TYR A 7 -43.19 -23.87 -7.83
CA TYR A 7 -42.77 -22.47 -7.72
C TYR A 7 -42.10 -22.14 -6.37
N ASN A 8 -42.68 -22.57 -5.25
CA ASN A 8 -42.08 -22.32 -3.93
C ASN A 8 -40.71 -23.01 -3.80
N ARG A 9 -40.54 -24.21 -4.37
CA ARG A 9 -39.25 -24.91 -4.38
C ARG A 9 -38.18 -24.15 -5.18
N ILE A 10 -38.56 -23.53 -6.29
CA ILE A 10 -37.66 -22.72 -7.11
C ILE A 10 -37.26 -21.44 -6.35
N ILE A 11 -38.21 -20.75 -5.72
CA ILE A 11 -37.93 -19.54 -4.93
C ILE A 11 -36.98 -19.85 -3.77
N THR A 12 -37.18 -20.96 -3.04
CA THR A 12 -36.26 -21.39 -1.98
C THR A 12 -34.86 -21.73 -2.52
N LEU A 13 -34.77 -22.26 -3.75
CA LEU A 13 -33.48 -22.51 -4.40
C LEU A 13 -32.80 -21.25 -4.92
N PHE A 14 -33.50 -20.14 -5.11
CA PHE A 14 -32.90 -18.87 -5.52
C PHE A 14 -32.68 -17.90 -4.36
N SER A 15 -33.29 -18.14 -3.19
CA SER A 15 -33.16 -17.25 -2.03
C SER A 15 -31.75 -17.22 -1.42
N TRP A 16 -30.90 -18.21 -1.69
CA TRP A 16 -29.49 -18.18 -1.24
C TRP A 16 -28.67 -17.13 -1.99
N PHE A 17 -29.00 -16.82 -3.24
CA PHE A 17 -28.24 -15.89 -4.07
C PHE A 17 -28.09 -14.49 -3.46
N PRO A 18 -29.17 -13.81 -3.00
CA PRO A 18 -29.02 -12.52 -2.32
C PRO A 18 -28.25 -12.62 -1.01
N ASN A 19 -28.44 -13.69 -0.24
CA ASN A 19 -27.70 -13.90 1.02
C ASN A 19 -26.19 -14.06 0.74
N PHE A 20 -25.84 -14.85 -0.27
CA PHE A 20 -24.46 -15.07 -0.69
C PHE A 20 -23.81 -13.77 -1.21
N ALA A 21 -24.55 -12.98 -2.00
CA ALA A 21 -24.06 -11.69 -2.49
C ALA A 21 -23.79 -10.70 -1.34
N VAL A 22 -24.70 -10.61 -0.35
CA VAL A 22 -24.50 -9.76 0.84
C VAL A 22 -23.29 -10.24 1.66
N SER A 23 -23.15 -11.55 1.88
CA SER A 23 -21.98 -12.09 2.57
C SER A 23 -20.68 -11.76 1.84
N LEU A 24 -20.61 -11.97 0.52
CA LEU A 24 -19.43 -11.62 -0.28
C LEU A 24 -19.08 -10.14 -0.21
N ASN A 25 -20.09 -9.27 -0.22
CA ASN A 25 -19.88 -7.83 -0.12
C ASN A 25 -19.24 -7.44 1.23
N LEU A 26 -19.77 -7.97 2.34
CA LEU A 26 -19.20 -7.77 3.68
C LEU A 26 -17.78 -8.34 3.80
N PHE A 27 -17.54 -9.54 3.26
CA PHE A 27 -16.20 -10.12 3.26
C PHE A 27 -15.21 -9.28 2.44
N SER A 28 -15.64 -8.75 1.29
CA SER A 28 -14.79 -7.92 0.44
C SER A 28 -14.37 -6.62 1.13
N ASP A 29 -15.27 -6.00 1.89
CA ASP A 29 -15.02 -4.75 2.61
C ASP A 29 -13.86 -4.87 3.62
N VAL A 30 -13.74 -6.03 4.28
CA VAL A 30 -12.59 -6.32 5.18
C VAL A 30 -11.27 -6.32 4.40
N PHE A 31 -11.24 -6.86 3.18
CA PHE A 31 -10.03 -6.83 2.37
C PHE A 31 -9.70 -5.42 1.89
N PHE A 32 -10.69 -4.61 1.51
CA PHE A 32 -10.46 -3.23 1.10
C PHE A 32 -9.93 -2.35 2.24
N THR A 33 -10.46 -2.52 3.45
CA THR A 33 -10.04 -1.75 4.63
C THR A 33 -8.64 -2.13 5.15
N LEU A 34 -8.19 -3.37 4.88
CA LEU A 34 -6.87 -3.85 5.27
C LEU A 34 -5.76 -3.49 4.27
N ILE A 35 -6.10 -3.13 3.03
CA ILE A 35 -5.11 -2.70 2.05
C ILE A 35 -4.78 -1.24 2.34
N PRO A 36 -3.56 -0.92 2.79
CA PRO A 36 -3.15 0.46 3.00
C PRO A 36 -3.15 1.19 1.65
N GLU A 37 -3.81 2.34 1.58
CA GLU A 37 -3.93 3.13 0.35
C GLU A 37 -2.58 3.62 -0.19
N SER A 38 -1.55 3.63 0.64
CA SER A 38 -0.19 3.96 0.23
C SER A 38 0.80 2.95 0.78
N TYR A 39 1.53 2.31 -0.11
CA TYR A 39 2.63 1.40 0.21
C TYR A 39 3.78 1.75 -0.72
N HIS A 40 4.96 1.91 -0.16
CA HIS A 40 6.14 2.35 -0.91
C HIS A 40 7.32 1.46 -0.55
N CYS A 41 8.36 1.47 -1.36
CA CYS A 41 9.53 0.68 -1.03
C CYS A 41 10.25 1.19 0.20
N LYS A 42 10.71 0.24 1.03
CA LYS A 42 11.50 0.55 2.21
C LYS A 42 12.85 1.16 1.78
N PRO A 43 13.18 2.39 2.19
CA PRO A 43 14.42 3.04 1.79
C PRO A 43 15.67 2.29 2.29
N ASP A 44 16.66 2.13 1.41
CA ASP A 44 17.92 1.46 1.73
C ASP A 44 19.06 2.46 1.93
N LEU A 45 19.54 2.60 3.18
CA LEU A 45 20.72 3.41 3.50
C LEU A 45 21.98 3.07 2.69
N ALA A 46 22.13 1.84 2.19
CA ALA A 46 23.31 1.46 1.38
C ALA A 46 23.29 2.07 -0.03
N LEU A 47 22.12 2.47 -0.52
CA LEU A 47 21.93 3.08 -1.84
C LEU A 47 21.88 4.61 -1.77
N LEU A 48 21.92 5.17 -0.57
CA LEU A 48 21.77 6.60 -0.29
C LEU A 48 23.12 7.27 -0.01
N PRO A 49 23.20 8.61 -0.18
CA PRO A 49 24.35 9.39 0.28
C PRO A 49 24.73 9.10 1.72
N PRO A 50 26.00 9.38 2.11
CA PRO A 50 26.42 9.27 3.50
C PRO A 50 25.45 10.02 4.44
N SER A 51 25.20 9.39 5.58
CA SER A 51 24.20 9.75 6.60
C SER A 51 24.27 11.20 7.11
N SER A 52 25.36 11.91 6.85
CA SER A 52 25.55 13.32 7.20
C SER A 52 24.62 14.27 6.44
N LEU A 53 24.19 13.95 5.22
CA LEU A 53 23.19 14.73 4.47
C LEU A 53 21.74 14.34 4.84
N LEU A 54 21.52 13.10 5.28
CA LEU A 54 20.21 12.58 5.65
C LEU A 54 19.76 13.00 7.07
N GLY A 55 20.70 13.31 7.97
CA GLY A 55 20.43 13.49 9.40
C GLY A 55 19.51 14.66 9.77
N ASN A 56 19.27 15.61 8.85
CA ASN A 56 18.42 16.78 9.10
C ASN A 56 17.29 16.96 8.06
N LEU A 57 16.96 15.90 7.31
CA LEU A 57 15.86 15.96 6.33
C LEU A 57 14.52 15.64 6.99
N SER A 58 13.47 16.36 6.58
CA SER A 58 12.10 15.98 6.93
C SER A 58 11.74 14.63 6.31
N ARG A 59 10.81 13.89 6.92
CA ARG A 59 10.38 12.57 6.41
C ARG A 59 9.93 12.63 4.95
N GLN A 60 9.23 13.69 4.56
CA GLN A 60 8.76 13.90 3.18
C GLN A 60 9.93 14.18 2.23
N ALA A 61 10.88 15.03 2.62
CA ALA A 61 12.06 15.29 1.80
C ALA A 61 12.92 14.03 1.63
N TYR A 62 12.99 13.19 2.68
CA TYR A 62 13.66 11.90 2.62
C TYR A 62 13.01 10.95 1.62
N LEU A 63 11.68 10.80 1.67
CA LEU A 63 10.94 9.95 0.74
C LEU A 63 11.13 10.40 -0.72
N ASN A 64 11.06 11.71 -0.99
CA ASN A 64 11.29 12.30 -2.32
C ASN A 64 12.70 12.02 -2.88
N LEU A 65 13.70 11.94 -1.98
CA LEU A 65 15.09 11.65 -2.34
C LEU A 65 15.29 10.16 -2.62
N THR A 66 14.50 9.30 -1.96
CA THR A 66 14.64 7.85 -2.05
C THR A 66 13.79 7.21 -3.15
N ILE A 67 12.59 7.72 -3.42
CA ILE A 67 11.58 7.02 -4.24
C ILE A 67 11.18 7.90 -5.42
N PRO A 68 11.23 7.39 -6.66
CA PRO A 68 10.77 8.16 -7.82
C PRO A 68 9.26 8.40 -7.79
N TRP A 69 8.84 9.49 -8.42
CA TRP A 69 7.42 9.79 -8.61
C TRP A 69 6.91 9.06 -9.86
N GLN A 70 5.84 8.27 -9.68
CA GLN A 70 5.06 7.71 -10.79
C GLN A 70 4.32 8.87 -11.50
N LYS A 71 3.97 8.70 -12.80
CA LYS A 71 3.33 9.70 -13.67
C LYS A 71 1.91 10.17 -13.26
N GLY A 72 1.58 10.17 -11.97
CA GLY A 72 0.25 10.49 -11.44
C GLY A 72 0.26 10.99 -10.00
N SER A 73 1.36 11.59 -9.51
CA SER A 73 1.51 12.14 -8.14
C SER A 73 1.56 11.12 -6.99
N GLU A 74 1.87 9.87 -7.30
CA GLU A 74 2.11 8.82 -6.31
C GLU A 74 3.58 8.36 -6.35
N PHE A 75 4.11 7.93 -5.20
CA PHE A 75 5.42 7.31 -5.13
C PHE A 75 5.43 5.97 -5.87
N SER A 76 6.52 5.67 -6.58
CA SER A 76 6.65 4.38 -7.24
C SER A 76 6.64 3.25 -6.22
N HIS A 77 5.79 2.27 -6.48
CA HIS A 77 5.61 1.10 -5.65
C HIS A 77 6.82 0.14 -5.69
N CYS A 78 7.49 -0.01 -6.84
CA CYS A 78 8.51 -1.05 -7.04
C CYS A 78 9.93 -0.52 -7.29
N GLU A 79 10.11 0.79 -7.27
CA GLU A 79 11.33 1.44 -7.73
C GLU A 79 11.94 2.33 -6.62
N LEU A 80 13.27 2.46 -6.66
CA LEU A 80 14.06 3.25 -5.72
C LEU A 80 15.19 3.96 -6.48
N TYR A 81 15.58 5.16 -6.03
CA TYR A 81 16.79 5.82 -6.50
C TYR A 81 18.05 5.20 -5.90
N LYS A 82 19.03 4.96 -6.77
CA LYS A 82 20.39 4.58 -6.43
C LYS A 82 21.33 5.75 -6.71
N TYR A 83 22.09 6.12 -5.70
CA TYR A 83 23.10 7.15 -5.82
C TYR A 83 24.51 6.56 -6.02
N PRO A 84 25.35 7.18 -6.86
CA PRO A 84 26.74 6.81 -6.99
C PRO A 84 27.54 7.21 -5.74
N VAL A 85 28.36 6.29 -5.24
CA VAL A 85 29.18 6.46 -4.02
C VAL A 85 30.27 7.53 -4.19
N ASN A 86 30.61 7.89 -5.44
CA ASN A 86 31.82 8.65 -5.76
C ASN A 86 31.61 10.15 -6.02
N ILE A 87 30.44 10.71 -5.67
CA ILE A 87 30.12 12.12 -5.94
C ILE A 87 30.23 12.93 -4.64
N SER A 88 31.28 13.75 -4.56
CA SER A 88 31.57 14.65 -3.44
C SER A 88 30.65 15.88 -3.39
N ASN A 89 30.02 16.25 -4.51
CA ASN A 89 29.09 17.37 -4.61
C ASN A 89 27.68 16.89 -4.96
N TYR A 90 26.87 16.65 -3.94
CA TYR A 90 25.44 16.41 -4.08
C TYR A 90 24.71 17.72 -4.42
N THR A 91 24.75 18.12 -5.68
CA THR A 91 23.87 19.17 -6.23
C THR A 91 22.56 18.56 -6.75
N GLU A 92 21.49 19.34 -6.94
CA GLU A 92 20.17 18.82 -7.34
C GLU A 92 20.18 17.89 -8.58
N ASN A 93 21.20 18.04 -9.44
CA ASN A 93 21.41 17.29 -10.68
C ASN A 93 22.36 16.09 -10.54
N VAL A 94 22.42 15.42 -9.38
CA VAL A 94 23.15 14.14 -9.27
C VAL A 94 22.50 13.10 -10.21
N PRO A 95 23.26 12.38 -11.04
CA PRO A 95 22.75 11.24 -11.81
C PRO A 95 22.25 10.16 -10.83
N ARG A 96 20.97 9.82 -10.94
CA ARG A 96 20.30 8.80 -10.12
C ARG A 96 19.85 7.68 -11.02
N ASP A 97 20.29 6.47 -10.72
CA ASP A 97 19.77 5.28 -11.39
C ASP A 97 18.51 4.80 -10.67
N VAL A 98 17.60 4.17 -11.40
CA VAL A 98 16.41 3.55 -10.82
C VAL A 98 16.66 2.05 -10.67
N VAL A 99 16.46 1.51 -9.48
CA VAL A 99 16.66 0.10 -9.16
C VAL A 99 15.42 -0.52 -8.51
N PRO A 100 15.22 -1.84 -8.64
CA PRO A 100 14.15 -2.54 -7.93
C PRO A 100 14.42 -2.55 -6.43
N CYS A 101 13.36 -2.70 -5.64
CA CYS A 101 13.43 -2.59 -4.19
C CYS A 101 14.20 -3.74 -3.53
N THR A 102 15.14 -3.39 -2.66
CA THR A 102 16.05 -4.34 -2.01
C THR A 102 15.56 -4.83 -0.65
N ARG A 103 14.81 -4.01 0.08
CA ARG A 103 14.37 -4.27 1.46
C ARG A 103 12.87 -4.50 1.62
N GLY A 104 12.18 -4.78 0.51
CA GLY A 104 10.73 -4.97 0.48
C GLY A 104 9.96 -3.65 0.63
N TRP A 105 8.74 -3.76 1.16
CA TRP A 105 7.74 -2.71 1.16
C TRP A 105 7.50 -2.17 2.57
N GLU A 106 7.37 -0.86 2.68
CA GLU A 106 6.88 -0.16 3.85
C GLU A 106 5.43 0.28 3.60
N TYR A 107 4.54 -0.19 4.48
CA TYR A 107 3.13 0.10 4.40
C TYR A 107 2.82 1.39 5.16
N GLY A 108 2.06 2.28 4.53
CA GLY A 108 1.46 3.42 5.21
C GLY A 108 0.52 2.97 6.31
N LYS A 109 0.11 3.91 7.16
CA LYS A 109 -0.90 3.61 8.17
C LYS A 109 -2.17 3.14 7.45
N PRO A 110 -2.74 1.99 7.83
CA PRO A 110 -3.99 1.55 7.24
C PRO A 110 -5.08 2.58 7.57
N ALA A 111 -6.01 2.80 6.65
CA ALA A 111 -7.14 3.73 6.82
C ALA A 111 -8.19 3.25 7.85
N GLY A 112 -7.89 2.21 8.63
CA GLY A 112 -8.76 1.62 9.64
C GLY A 112 -8.57 2.20 11.05
N LEU A 113 -9.63 2.14 11.85
CA LEU A 113 -9.66 2.60 13.24
C LEU A 113 -8.76 1.71 14.13
N GLN A 114 -7.47 2.06 14.25
CA GLN A 114 -6.49 1.36 15.11
C GLN A 114 -6.75 1.54 16.61
N THR A 115 -7.68 2.42 17.00
CA THR A 115 -8.08 2.67 18.39
C THR A 115 -9.50 2.16 18.60
N ASN A 116 -9.66 0.88 18.95
CA ASN A 116 -10.89 0.45 19.60
C ASN A 116 -10.79 0.84 21.08
N LEU A 117 -11.86 1.45 21.61
CA LEU A 117 -12.02 1.83 23.02
C LEU A 117 -11.84 0.65 24.01
N VAL A 118 -11.75 -0.59 23.49
CA VAL A 118 -11.62 -1.84 24.25
C VAL A 118 -10.16 -2.21 24.52
N THR A 119 -9.18 -1.49 23.97
CA THR A 119 -7.75 -1.77 24.13
C THR A 119 -7.02 -0.81 25.06
N GLU A 120 -7.74 -0.03 25.87
CA GLU A 120 -7.17 0.75 26.99
C GLU A 120 -7.20 -0.04 28.30
#